data_AF-A0A3C1WTW4-F1
#
_entry.id   AF-A0A3C1WTW4-F1
#
_cell.length_a   1.000
_cell.length_b   1.000
_cell.length_c   1.000
_cell.angle_alpha   90.00
_cell.angle_beta   90.00
_cell.angle_gamma   90.00
#
_symmetry.space_group_name_H-M   'P 1'
#
loop_
_entity.id
_entity.type
_entity.pdbx_description
1 polymer ?
#
loop_
_entity_poly.entity_id
_entity_poly.type
_entity_poly.pdbx_seq_one_letter_code
_entity_poly.pdbx_strand_id
1 'polypeptide(L)'
;MEDVVKIASYISQRYEHQYGTRIDEMKLHKLLYFTQRECLIQLGEPMFGAKFKAWKYGPVILEIRQHYKDNSLSFSLSRESLQKYQGVFDKVFEQYAPKQSWSLSTLSHGEYSWKKAREGYSPYDTCDVDIDLSDIRKDAERINIRRFLLAQYKDFQMSRA
;
A
#
# COMPACT_ATOMS: atom_id res chain seq x y z
N MET A 1 10.47 12.09 4.35
CA MET A 1 10.01 10.69 4.48
C MET A 1 9.72 10.40 5.93
N GLU A 2 8.66 9.67 6.21
CA GLU A 2 8.25 9.25 7.55
C GLU A 2 8.87 7.91 7.95
N ASP A 3 8.86 7.66 9.26
CA ASP A 3 9.16 6.35 9.83
C ASP A 3 8.01 5.37 9.54
N VAL A 4 8.33 4.23 8.94
CA VAL A 4 7.35 3.21 8.55
C VAL A 4 6.59 2.65 9.75
N VAL A 5 7.21 2.59 10.94
CA VAL A 5 6.57 2.08 12.16
C VAL A 5 5.46 3.03 12.61
N LYS A 6 5.64 4.35 12.45
CA LYS A 6 4.60 5.35 12.71
C LYS A 6 3.45 5.24 11.72
N ILE A 7 3.76 5.03 10.44
CA ILE A 7 2.73 4.82 9.39
C ILE A 7 1.94 3.53 9.67
N ALA A 8 2.61 2.44 10.01
CA ALA A 8 1.97 1.17 10.34
C ALA A 8 1.10 1.28 11.59
N SER A 9 1.58 1.98 12.62
CA SER A 9 0.83 2.25 13.84
C SER A 9 -0.45 3.04 13.54
N TYR A 10 -0.35 4.10 12.73
CA TYR A 10 -1.52 4.88 12.30
C TYR A 10 -2.54 4.05 11.51
N ILE A 11 -2.09 3.27 10.52
CA ILE A 11 -2.98 2.40 9.73
C ILE A 11 -3.67 1.37 10.63
N SER A 12 -2.94 0.75 11.57
CA SER A 12 -3.48 -0.23 12.50
C SER A 12 -4.56 0.38 13.39
N GLN A 13 -4.25 1.51 14.03
CA GLN A 13 -5.17 2.20 14.94
C GLN A 13 -6.42 2.73 14.21
N ARG A 14 -6.24 3.32 13.02
CA ARG A 14 -7.37 3.79 12.20
C ARG A 14 -8.28 2.64 11.77
N TYR A 15 -7.70 1.49 11.39
CA TYR A 15 -8.49 0.30 11.02
C TYR A 15 -9.28 -0.22 12.21
N GLU A 16 -8.65 -0.34 13.38
CA GLU A 16 -9.33 -0.79 14.60
C GLU A 16 -10.48 0.15 15.00
N HIS A 17 -10.26 1.47 14.94
CA HIS A 17 -11.30 2.45 15.19
C HIS A 17 -12.47 2.35 14.21
N GLN A 18 -12.21 2.08 12.92
CA GLN A 18 -13.25 2.04 11.89
C GLN A 18 -14.01 0.71 11.84
N TYR A 19 -13.36 -0.41 12.13
CA TYR A 19 -13.93 -1.77 11.98
C TYR A 19 -14.17 -2.48 13.30
N GLY A 20 -13.79 -1.89 14.44
CA GLY A 20 -13.97 -2.47 15.78
C GLY A 20 -13.13 -3.72 16.03
N THR A 21 -12.11 -3.98 15.21
CA THR A 21 -11.26 -5.15 15.32
C THR A 21 -9.84 -4.85 14.84
N ARG A 22 -8.86 -5.52 15.46
CA ARG A 22 -7.46 -5.42 15.08
C ARG A 22 -7.28 -5.86 13.63
N ILE A 23 -6.54 -5.06 12.85
CA ILE A 23 -6.13 -5.41 11.49
C ILE A 23 -5.25 -6.67 11.51
N ASP A 24 -5.44 -7.60 10.57
CA ASP A 24 -4.51 -8.73 10.43
C ASP A 24 -3.17 -8.31 9.81
N GLU A 25 -2.11 -9.06 10.11
CA GLU A 25 -0.75 -8.76 9.66
C GLU A 25 -0.66 -8.66 8.13
N MET A 26 -1.30 -9.59 7.41
CA MET A 26 -1.22 -9.64 5.96
C MET A 26 -1.87 -8.39 5.36
N LYS A 27 -3.07 -8.02 5.84
CA LYS A 27 -3.75 -6.79 5.43
C LYS A 27 -2.92 -5.56 5.73
N LEU A 28 -2.30 -5.46 6.91
CA LEU A 28 -1.44 -4.33 7.27
C LEU A 28 -0.32 -4.12 6.23
N HIS A 29 0.38 -5.19 5.85
CA HIS A 29 1.42 -5.09 4.81
C HIS A 29 0.87 -4.67 3.44
N LYS A 30 -0.34 -5.12 3.06
CA LYS A 30 -0.95 -4.67 1.80
C LYS A 30 -1.37 -3.21 1.84
N LEU A 31 -1.96 -2.76 2.94
CA LEU A 31 -2.29 -1.34 3.11
C LEU A 31 -1.02 -0.49 3.09
N LEU A 32 0.07 -0.92 3.73
CA LEU A 32 1.36 -0.21 3.64
C LEU A 32 1.88 -0.10 2.21
N TYR A 33 1.84 -1.19 1.44
CA TYR A 33 2.27 -1.17 0.04
C TYR A 33 1.39 -0.23 -0.80
N PHE A 34 0.07 -0.31 -0.65
CA PHE A 34 -0.85 0.57 -1.38
C PHE A 34 -0.74 2.02 -0.94
N THR A 35 -0.45 2.30 0.33
CA THR A 35 -0.14 3.64 0.84
C THR A 35 1.13 4.20 0.21
N GLN A 36 2.21 3.42 0.13
CA GLN A 36 3.44 3.86 -0.54
C GLN A 36 3.17 4.20 -2.02
N ARG A 37 2.43 3.33 -2.74
CA ARG A 37 2.08 3.58 -4.14
C ARG A 37 1.16 4.79 -4.29
N GLU A 38 0.14 4.92 -3.46
CA GLU A 38 -0.80 6.03 -3.52
C GLU A 38 -0.12 7.38 -3.19
N CYS A 39 0.85 7.37 -2.28
CA CYS A 39 1.70 8.53 -2.02
C CYS A 39 2.48 8.97 -3.26
N LEU A 40 3.04 8.01 -4.01
CA LEU A 40 3.72 8.30 -5.28
C LEU A 40 2.76 8.87 -6.33
N ILE A 41 1.50 8.42 -6.35
CA ILE A 41 0.47 8.96 -7.26
C ILE A 41 0.14 10.41 -6.92
N GLN A 42 -0.15 10.70 -5.65
CA GLN A 42 -0.69 11.99 -5.24
C GLN A 42 0.40 13.05 -5.03
N LEU A 43 1.55 12.65 -4.47
CA LEU A 43 2.61 13.57 -4.02
C LEU A 43 3.90 13.44 -4.83
N GLY A 44 4.04 12.41 -5.68
CA GLY A 44 5.24 12.17 -6.47
C GLY A 44 6.46 11.66 -5.68
N GLU A 45 6.34 11.57 -4.35
CA GLU A 45 7.42 11.19 -3.44
C GLU A 45 7.05 9.97 -2.57
N PRO A 46 8.04 9.15 -2.15
CA PRO A 46 7.80 8.03 -1.24
C PRO A 46 7.37 8.53 0.14
N MET A 47 6.42 7.82 0.75
CA MET A 47 6.01 8.13 2.12
C MET A 47 7.12 7.76 3.12
N PHE A 48 7.70 6.57 2.96
CA PHE A 48 8.78 6.05 3.80
C PHE A 48 9.88 5.37 2.98
N GLY A 49 11.05 5.17 3.59
CA GLY A 49 12.23 4.55 2.96
C GLY A 49 12.37 3.04 3.15
N ALA A 50 11.53 2.41 3.99
CA ALA A 50 11.57 0.97 4.22
C ALA A 50 11.24 0.18 2.94
N LYS A 51 11.95 -0.94 2.75
CA LYS A 51 11.80 -1.81 1.58
C LYS A 51 10.83 -2.95 1.86
N PHE A 52 10.10 -3.34 0.83
CA PHE A 52 9.25 -4.53 0.86
C PHE A 52 10.01 -5.72 0.30
N LYS A 53 9.88 -6.88 0.94
CA LYS A 53 10.25 -8.18 0.40
C LYS A 53 9.13 -8.73 -0.49
N ALA A 54 9.49 -9.32 -1.63
CA ALA A 54 8.54 -9.87 -2.61
C ALA A 54 8.05 -11.29 -2.25
N TRP A 55 7.54 -11.46 -1.02
CA TRP A 55 7.13 -12.76 -0.50
C TRP A 55 5.94 -13.37 -1.26
N LYS A 56 5.74 -14.68 -1.05
CA LYS A 56 4.75 -15.53 -1.73
C LYS A 56 3.31 -14.99 -1.69
N TYR A 57 2.93 -14.36 -0.58
CA TYR A 57 1.59 -13.77 -0.39
C TYR A 57 1.63 -12.24 -0.51
N GLY A 58 2.52 -11.73 -1.35
CA GLY A 58 2.68 -10.32 -1.66
C GLY A 58 3.77 -9.61 -0.84
N PRO A 59 3.86 -8.28 -0.96
CA PRO A 59 4.87 -7.46 -0.31
C PRO A 59 4.79 -7.50 1.23
N VAL A 60 5.94 -7.57 1.90
CA VAL A 60 6.09 -7.61 3.38
C VAL A 60 7.26 -6.72 3.81
N ILE A 61 7.14 -6.00 4.93
CA ILE A 61 8.26 -5.27 5.55
C ILE A 61 8.67 -6.02 6.81
N LEU A 62 9.90 -6.53 6.88
CA LEU A 62 10.33 -7.39 7.99
C LEU A 62 10.25 -6.71 9.35
N GLU A 63 10.64 -5.44 9.41
CA GLU A 63 10.54 -4.60 10.62
C GLU A 63 9.09 -4.54 11.14
N ILE A 64 8.11 -4.28 10.26
CA ILE A 64 6.70 -4.22 10.65
C ILE A 64 6.17 -5.59 11.08
N ARG A 65 6.63 -6.68 10.46
CA ARG A 65 6.29 -8.04 10.90
C ARG A 65 6.76 -8.31 12.33
N GLN A 66 7.95 -7.83 12.70
CA GLN A 66 8.45 -7.94 14.07
C GLN A 66 7.60 -7.12 15.03
N HIS A 67 7.38 -5.83 14.74
CA HIS A 67 6.54 -4.95 15.57
C HIS A 67 5.10 -5.47 15.73
N TYR A 68 4.53 -6.06 14.68
CA TYR A 68 3.18 -6.62 14.75
C TYR A 68 3.11 -7.82 15.69
N LYS A 69 4.11 -8.72 15.65
CA LYS A 69 4.21 -9.88 16.55
C LYS A 69 4.42 -9.47 18.00
N ASP A 70 5.27 -8.48 18.22
CA ASP A 70 5.58 -7.96 19.56
C ASP A 70 4.49 -7.03 20.11
N ASN A 71 3.42 -6.79 19.33
CA ASN A 71 2.32 -5.90 19.66
C ASN A 71 2.78 -4.47 20.02
N SER A 72 3.78 -3.96 19.30
CA SER A 72 4.47 -2.69 19.60
C SER A 72 4.16 -1.58 18.59
N LEU A 73 3.01 -1.65 17.91
CA LEU A 73 2.54 -0.64 16.96
C LEU A 73 1.70 0.46 17.63
N SER A 74 2.34 1.25 18.51
CA SER A 74 1.68 2.29 19.33
C SER A 74 2.22 3.70 19.09
N PHE A 75 2.93 3.92 17.98
CA PHE A 75 3.52 5.22 17.67
C PHE A 75 2.53 6.16 16.98
N SER A 76 2.73 7.47 17.17
CA SER A 76 1.90 8.51 16.57
C SER A 76 2.65 9.29 15.50
N LEU A 77 1.93 9.67 14.44
CA LEU A 77 2.39 10.65 13.46
C LEU A 77 2.25 12.07 13.99
N SER A 78 3.08 13.00 13.51
CA SER A 78 2.90 14.41 13.82
C SER A 78 1.65 14.97 13.13
N ARG A 79 1.14 16.11 13.61
CA ARG A 79 -0.03 16.76 12.99
C ARG A 79 0.25 17.17 11.55
N GLU A 80 1.46 17.64 11.28
CA GLU A 80 1.93 18.05 9.95
C GLU A 80 1.95 16.85 8.99
N SER A 81 2.48 15.70 9.43
CA SER A 81 2.49 14.47 8.63
C SER A 81 1.07 13.97 8.37
N LEU A 82 0.19 14.01 9.37
CA LEU A 82 -1.22 13.62 9.20
C LEU A 82 -1.91 14.50 8.16
N GLN A 83 -1.76 15.82 8.26
CA GLN A 83 -2.34 16.76 7.30
C GLN A 83 -1.79 16.54 5.89
N LYS A 84 -0.47 16.35 5.76
CA LYS A 84 0.19 16.12 4.47
C LYS A 84 -0.31 14.85 3.78
N TYR A 85 -0.46 13.75 4.51
CA TYR A 85 -0.78 12.43 3.93
C TYR A 85 -2.26 12.05 4.05
N GLN A 86 -3.12 12.95 4.53
CA GLN A 86 -4.55 12.66 4.75
C GLN A 86 -5.22 12.10 3.50
N GLY A 87 -5.07 12.75 2.34
CA GLY A 87 -5.66 12.30 1.08
C GLY A 87 -5.16 10.93 0.62
N VAL A 88 -3.92 10.58 0.95
CA VAL A 88 -3.35 9.24 0.66
C VAL A 88 -4.02 8.19 1.53
N PHE A 89 -4.08 8.44 2.85
CA PHE A 89 -4.72 7.51 3.77
C PHE A 89 -6.20 7.32 3.47
N ASP A 90 -6.92 8.41 3.23
CA ASP A 90 -8.35 8.36 2.92
C ASP A 90 -8.60 7.56 1.65
N LYS A 91 -7.77 7.75 0.61
CA LYS A 91 -7.92 6.99 -0.63
C LYS A 91 -7.66 5.49 -0.44
N VAL A 92 -6.63 5.15 0.34
CA VAL A 92 -6.29 3.74 0.62
C VAL A 92 -7.37 3.08 1.48
N PHE A 93 -7.87 3.77 2.49
CA PHE A 93 -8.94 3.25 3.34
C PHE A 93 -10.25 3.09 2.59
N GLU A 94 -10.63 4.06 1.75
CA GLU A 94 -11.80 3.95 0.88
C GLU A 94 -11.71 2.71 -0.03
N GLN A 95 -10.57 2.49 -0.68
CA GLN A 95 -10.45 1.48 -1.73
C GLN A 95 -10.12 0.08 -1.20
N TYR A 96 -9.24 -0.02 -0.20
CA TYR A 96 -8.58 -1.28 0.13
C TYR A 96 -8.92 -1.81 1.52
N ALA A 97 -9.18 -0.97 2.51
CA ALA A 97 -9.50 -1.44 3.87
C ALA A 97 -10.73 -2.38 3.95
N PRO A 98 -11.83 -2.15 3.20
CA PRO A 98 -13.00 -3.04 3.19
C PRO A 98 -12.73 -4.41 2.55
N LYS A 99 -11.64 -4.56 1.78
CA LYS A 99 -11.36 -5.80 1.06
C LYS A 99 -10.82 -6.87 1.99
N GLN A 100 -11.09 -8.13 1.66
CA GLN A 100 -10.49 -9.27 2.34
C GLN A 100 -8.99 -9.36 2.05
N SER A 101 -8.23 -9.88 3.01
CA SER A 101 -6.77 -9.89 2.96
C SER A 101 -6.25 -10.71 1.77
N TRP A 102 -6.92 -11.81 1.42
CA TRP A 102 -6.60 -12.59 0.22
C TRP A 102 -6.83 -11.78 -1.08
N SER A 103 -7.92 -11.01 -1.15
CA SER A 103 -8.18 -10.13 -2.30
C SER A 103 -7.08 -9.07 -2.46
N LEU A 104 -6.56 -8.54 -1.35
CA LEU A 104 -5.42 -7.62 -1.37
C LEU A 104 -4.12 -8.29 -1.82
N SER A 105 -3.89 -9.55 -1.43
CA SER A 105 -2.78 -10.36 -1.95
C SER A 105 -2.87 -10.50 -3.46
N THR A 106 -4.03 -10.90 -3.98
CA THR A 106 -4.27 -11.02 -5.43
C THR A 106 -4.01 -9.70 -6.16
N LEU A 107 -4.48 -8.57 -5.60
CA LEU A 107 -4.20 -7.25 -6.17
C LEU A 107 -2.69 -6.97 -6.21
N SER A 108 -1.98 -7.21 -5.11
CA SER A 108 -0.53 -6.99 -5.04
C SER A 108 0.27 -7.89 -5.99
N HIS A 109 -0.20 -9.11 -6.28
CA HIS A 109 0.43 -9.98 -7.27
C HIS A 109 0.22 -9.49 -8.71
N GLY A 110 -0.78 -8.64 -8.95
CA GLY A 110 -1.02 -7.99 -10.23
C GLY A 110 -0.11 -6.79 -10.50
N GLU A 111 0.63 -6.33 -9.50
CA GLU A 111 1.56 -5.21 -9.60
C GLU A 111 2.83 -5.62 -10.34
N TYR A 112 3.31 -4.71 -11.18
CA TYR A 112 4.55 -4.90 -11.92
C TYR A 112 5.73 -5.05 -10.96
N SER A 113 5.80 -4.25 -9.89
CA SER A 113 6.91 -4.26 -8.94
C SER A 113 7.06 -5.61 -8.22
N TRP A 114 5.95 -6.24 -7.84
CA TRP A 114 6.00 -7.55 -7.19
C TRP A 114 6.41 -8.66 -8.17
N LYS A 115 5.89 -8.62 -9.41
CA LYS A 115 6.27 -9.58 -10.45
C LYS A 115 7.73 -9.45 -10.83
N LYS A 116 8.22 -8.21 -10.96
CA LYS A 116 9.60 -7.91 -11.34
C LYS A 116 10.60 -8.44 -10.32
N ALA A 117 10.36 -8.20 -9.04
CA ALA A 117 11.20 -8.71 -7.96
C ALA A 117 11.19 -10.25 -7.86
N ARG A 118 10.19 -10.92 -8.44
CA ARG A 118 10.06 -12.39 -8.46
C ARG A 118 10.41 -13.01 -9.81
N GLU A 119 11.04 -12.28 -10.72
CA GLU A 119 11.54 -12.88 -11.96
C GLU A 119 12.51 -14.03 -11.65
N GLY A 120 12.30 -15.18 -12.31
CA GLY A 120 13.07 -16.40 -12.04
C GLY A 120 12.56 -17.26 -10.87
N TYR A 121 11.52 -16.83 -10.15
CA TYR A 121 10.90 -17.62 -9.07
C TYR A 121 9.58 -18.24 -9.51
N SER A 122 9.29 -19.46 -9.05
CA SER A 122 7.97 -20.08 -9.18
C SER A 122 6.95 -19.34 -8.30
N PRO A 123 5.63 -19.40 -8.61
CA PRO A 123 4.60 -18.80 -7.76
C PRO A 123 4.60 -19.26 -6.30
N TYR A 124 5.12 -20.47 -6.03
CA TYR A 124 5.12 -21.04 -4.68
C TYR A 124 6.46 -20.91 -3.95
N ASP A 125 7.51 -20.42 -4.63
CA ASP A 125 8.84 -20.31 -4.04
C ASP A 125 8.92 -19.18 -3.02
N THR A 126 9.74 -19.41 -2.00
CA THR A 126 10.22 -18.34 -1.14
C THR A 126 11.06 -17.38 -1.96
N CYS A 127 10.77 -16.08 -1.87
CA CYS A 127 11.53 -15.03 -2.51
C CYS A 127 11.79 -13.95 -1.47
N ASP A 128 13.06 -13.68 -1.18
CA ASP A 128 13.48 -12.64 -0.22
C ASP A 128 14.15 -11.45 -0.91
N VAL A 129 13.79 -11.23 -2.17
CA VAL A 129 14.23 -10.10 -2.98
C VAL A 129 13.48 -8.84 -2.55
N ASP A 130 14.20 -7.73 -2.44
CA ASP A 130 13.61 -6.42 -2.20
C ASP A 130 12.86 -5.94 -3.47
N ILE A 131 11.67 -5.39 -3.29
CA ILE A 131 10.94 -4.67 -4.33
C ILE A 131 11.55 -3.27 -4.45
N ASP A 132 12.05 -2.94 -5.64
CA ASP A 132 12.61 -1.62 -5.91
C ASP A 132 11.53 -0.53 -5.94
N LEU A 133 11.84 0.61 -5.31
CA LEU A 133 10.97 1.77 -5.29
C LEU A 133 10.67 2.32 -6.70
N SER A 134 11.65 2.23 -7.61
CA SER A 134 11.48 2.63 -9.01
C SER A 134 10.42 1.78 -9.72
N ASP A 135 10.25 0.52 -9.34
CA ASP A 135 9.21 -0.32 -9.92
C ASP A 135 7.84 -0.04 -9.30
N ILE A 136 7.77 0.31 -8.01
CA ILE A 136 6.53 0.81 -7.38
C ILE A 136 6.08 2.13 -8.05
N ARG A 137 7.03 2.98 -8.48
CA ARG A 137 6.73 4.19 -9.27
C ARG A 137 6.05 3.86 -10.60
N LYS A 138 6.50 2.82 -11.30
CA LYS A 138 5.84 2.37 -12.55
C LYS A 138 4.40 1.89 -12.29
N ASP A 139 4.16 1.20 -11.16
CA ASP A 139 2.80 0.85 -10.76
C ASP A 139 1.94 2.07 -10.46
N ALA A 140 2.49 3.08 -9.79
CA ALA A 140 1.82 4.35 -9.54
C ALA A 140 1.44 5.07 -10.86
N GLU A 141 2.39 5.20 -11.79
CA GLU A 141 2.16 5.80 -13.12
C GLU A 141 1.04 5.08 -13.89
N ARG A 142 1.08 3.74 -13.92
CA ARG A 142 0.04 2.91 -14.56
C ARG A 142 -1.35 3.19 -13.99
N ILE A 143 -1.47 3.30 -12.67
CA ILE A 143 -2.75 3.63 -12.01
C ILE A 143 -3.16 5.06 -12.29
N ASN A 144 -2.23 6.01 -12.28
CA ASN A 144 -2.51 7.42 -12.57
C ASN A 144 -3.08 7.61 -13.98
N ILE A 145 -2.43 7.02 -14.99
CA ILE A 145 -2.91 7.03 -16.38
C ILE A 145 -4.30 6.41 -16.48
N ARG A 146 -4.53 5.27 -15.82
CA ARG A 146 -5.84 4.63 -15.79
C ARG A 146 -6.92 5.54 -15.19
N ARG A 147 -6.63 6.23 -14.08
CA ARG A 147 -7.56 7.17 -13.44
C ARG A 147 -7.88 8.34 -14.37
N PHE A 148 -6.87 8.90 -15.03
CA PHE A 148 -7.04 9.96 -16.01
C PHE A 148 -7.96 9.55 -17.16
N LEU A 149 -7.68 8.41 -17.81
CA LEU A 149 -8.49 7.93 -18.94
C LEU A 149 -9.94 7.63 -18.55
N LEU A 150 -10.16 7.07 -17.34
CA LEU A 150 -11.51 6.81 -16.84
C LEU A 150 -12.29 8.09 -16.54
N ALA A 151 -11.62 9.15 -16.07
CA ALA A 151 -12.26 10.45 -15.87
C ALA A 151 -12.71 11.04 -17.22
N GLN A 152 -11.81 11.08 -18.20
CA GLN A 152 -12.11 11.57 -19.56
C GLN A 152 -13.26 10.80 -20.21
N TYR A 153 -13.27 9.47 -20.05
CA TYR A 153 -14.37 8.65 -20.57
C TYR A 153 -15.71 8.97 -19.93
N LYS A 154 -15.75 9.20 -18.61
CA LYS A 154 -16.98 9.59 -17.90
C LYS A 154 -17.49 10.96 -18.35
N ASP A 155 -16.61 11.94 -18.48
CA ASP A 155 -16.96 13.27 -18.95
C ASP A 155 -17.55 13.22 -20.37
N PHE A 156 -16.94 12.41 -21.25
CA PHE A 156 -17.47 12.15 -22.59
C PHE A 156 -18.88 11.52 -22.56
N GLN A 157 -19.14 10.53 -21.71
CA GLN A 157 -20.47 9.93 -21.58
C GLN A 157 -21.52 10.92 -21.05
N MET A 158 -21.16 11.73 -20.05
CA MET A 158 -22.06 12.75 -19.49
C MET A 158 -22.39 13.85 -20.49
N SER A 159 -21.44 14.24 -21.35
CA SER A 159 -21.69 15.26 -22.39
C SER A 159 -22.66 14.83 -23.50
N ARG A 160 -22.99 13.54 -23.57
CA ARG A 160 -23.88 12.94 -24.59
C ARG A 160 -25.25 12.55 -24.06
N ALA A 161 -25.47 12.66 -22.74
CA ALA A 161 -26.75 12.39 -22.07
C ALA A 161 -27.53 13.69 -21.88
#